data_AF-A0A0F8VYJ0-F1
#
_entry.id   AF-A0A0F8VYJ0-F1
#
_cell.length_a   1.000
_cell.length_b   1.000
_cell.length_c   1.000
_cell.angle_alpha   90.00
_cell.angle_beta   90.00
_cell.angle_gamma   90.00
#
_symmetry.space_group_name_H-M   'P 1'
#
loop_
_entity.id
_entity.type
_entity.pdbx_description
1 polymer ?
#
loop_
_entity_poly.entity_id
_entity_poly.type
_entity_poly.pdbx_seq_one_letter_code
_entity_poly.pdbx_strand_id
1 'polypeptide(L)' 'MEDIVNCKTCNKEIPEEDANYLDDSPYCDKCYPEAEVNYPGFDDEDDDDEEEDDDDDDDD' A
#
# COMPACT_ATOMS: atom_id res chain seq x y z
N MET A 1 -10.33 11.00 22.77
CA MET A 1 -9.42 9.92 23.21
C MET A 1 -8.46 9.76 22.07
N GLU A 2 -7.17 9.80 22.35
CA GLU A 2 -6.16 9.50 21.33
C GLU A 2 -6.21 7.99 21.10
N ASP A 3 -6.48 7.59 19.86
CA ASP A 3 -6.44 6.18 19.46
C ASP A 3 -4.96 5.76 19.39
N ILE A 4 -4.61 4.69 20.11
CA ILE A 4 -3.25 4.17 20.19
C ILE A 4 -3.23 2.79 19.56
N VAL A 5 -2.34 2.60 18.60
CA VAL A 5 -2.12 1.33 17.91
C VAL A 5 -0.73 0.76 18.25
N ASN A 6 -0.53 -0.53 18.01
CA ASN A 6 0.72 -1.20 18.30
C ASN A 6 1.43 -1.59 17.01
N CYS A 7 2.69 -1.19 16.87
CA CYS A 7 3.54 -1.60 15.75
C CYS A 7 3.51 -3.12 15.58
N LYS A 8 3.17 -3.63 14.40
CA LYS A 8 3.10 -5.06 14.11
C LYS A 8 4.44 -5.78 14.31
N THR A 9 5.56 -5.09 14.05
CA THR A 9 6.92 -5.65 14.16
C THR A 9 7.46 -5.63 15.57
N CYS A 10 7.44 -4.47 16.24
CA CYS A 10 8.10 -4.29 17.54
C CYS A 10 7.14 -4.09 18.73
N ASN A 11 5.83 -4.14 18.50
CA ASN A 11 4.76 -3.93 19.49
C ASN A 11 4.83 -2.58 20.24
N LYS A 12 5.60 -1.61 19.73
CA LYS A 12 5.66 -0.26 20.26
C LYS A 12 4.29 0.40 20.14
N GLU A 13 3.83 1.06 21.20
CA GLU A 13 2.64 1.92 21.19
C GLU A 13 2.94 3.18 20.37
N ILE A 14 2.05 3.48 19.42
CA ILE A 14 2.12 4.60 18.49
C ILE A 14 0.76 5.29 18.49
N PRO A 15 0.71 6.63 18.52
CA PRO A 15 -0.52 7.34 18.19
C PRO A 15 -1.00 6.90 16.81
N GLU A 16 -2.29 6.66 16.64
CA GLU A 16 -2.88 6.30 15.34
C GLU A 16 -2.56 7.34 14.26
N GLU A 17 -2.49 8.62 14.65
CA GLU A 17 -2.10 9.74 13.78
C GLU A 17 -0.63 9.73 13.32
N ASP A 18 0.25 9.05 14.06
CA ASP A 18 1.68 8.89 13.77
C ASP A 18 2.01 7.48 13.22
N ALA A 19 1.03 6.58 13.15
CA ALA A 19 1.24 5.23 12.68
C ALA A 19 1.23 5.18 11.14
N ASN A 20 2.23 4.50 10.57
CA ASN A 20 2.27 4.24 9.13
C ASN A 20 1.58 2.90 8.86
N TYR A 21 0.67 2.85 7.90
CA TYR A 21 -0.13 1.67 7.60
C TYR A 21 0.33 1.02 6.31
N LEU A 22 0.52 -0.28 6.38
CA LEU A 22 0.85 -1.12 5.23
C LEU A 22 -0.08 -2.33 5.26
N ASP A 23 -1.01 -2.39 4.32
CA ASP A 23 -2.10 -3.38 4.28
C ASP A 23 -2.87 -3.48 5.61
N ASP A 24 -3.41 -2.35 6.08
CA ASP A 24 -4.15 -2.24 7.35
C ASP A 24 -3.31 -2.56 8.62
N SER A 25 -2.04 -2.93 8.46
CA SER A 25 -1.14 -3.22 9.57
C SER A 25 -0.38 -1.96 10.01
N PRO A 26 -0.48 -1.55 11.29
CA PRO A 26 0.21 -0.37 11.80
C PRO A 26 1.69 -0.64 12.07
N TYR A 27 2.56 0.26 11.65
CA TYR A 27 4.00 0.25 11.86
C TYR A 27 4.50 1.61 12.37
N CYS A 28 5.56 1.59 13.18
CA CYS A 28 6.25 2.82 13.59
C CYS A 28 7.24 3.26 12.50
N ASP A 29 7.64 4.53 12.49
CA ASP A 29 8.62 5.10 11.52
C ASP A 29 9.89 4.26 11.32
N LYS A 30 10.30 3.52 12.34
CA LYS A 30 11.51 2.68 12.26
C LYS A 30 11.26 1.35 11.56
N CYS A 31 10.08 0.77 11.75
CA CYS A 31 9.75 -0.56 11.23
C CYS A 31 9.03 -0.50 9.88
N TYR A 32 8.37 0.61 9.57
CA TYR A 32 7.69 0.84 8.30
C TYR A 32 8.60 0.67 7.07
N PRO A 33 9.81 1.29 6.97
CA PRO A 33 10.65 1.16 5.78
C PRO A 33 11.14 -0.28 5.55
N GLU A 34 11.40 -1.05 6.61
CA GLU A 34 11.73 -2.47 6.47
C GLU A 34 10.51 -3.29 6.04
N ALA A 35 9.32 -2.96 6.53
CA ALA A 35 8.08 -3.63 6.15
C ALA A 35 7.71 -3.36 4.69
N GLU A 36 7.86 -2.13 4.21
CA GLU A 36 7.60 -1.71 2.83
C GLU A 36 8.47 -2.48 1.83
N VAL A 37 9.78 -2.59 2.10
CA VAL A 37 10.72 -3.34 1.24
C VAL A 37 10.43 -4.85 1.23
N ASN A 38 9.91 -5.40 2.32
CA ASN A 38 9.57 -6.82 2.41
C ASN A 38 8.13 -7.12 2.01
N TYR A 39 7.32 -6.11 1.66
CA TYR A 39 5.93 -6.33 1.31
C TYR A 39 5.85 -6.87 -0.13
N PRO A 40 5.44 -8.13 -0.32
CA PRO A 40 5.42 -8.74 -1.65
C PRO A 40 4.30 -8.20 -2.55
N GLY A 41 3.49 -7.24 -2.08
CA GLY A 41 2.35 -6.68 -2.80
C GLY A 41 2.59 -5.31 -3.44
N PHE A 42 3.85 -4.88 -3.57
CA PHE A 42 4.21 -3.67 -4.34
C PHE A 42 4.96 -4.01 -5.64
N ASP A 43 5.01 -5.30 -6.00
CA ASP A 43 5.52 -5.82 -7.26
C ASP A 43 4.37 -6.61 -7.89
N ASP A 44 3.38 -5.91 -8.42
CA ASP A 44 2.64 -6.28 -9.64
C ASP A 44 1.45 -5.32 -9.87
N GLU A 45 1.38 -4.82 -11.10
CA GLU A 45 0.14 -4.62 -11.84
C GLU A 45 -0.84 -3.55 -11.31
N ASP A 46 -0.47 -2.27 -11.49
CA ASP A 46 -1.41 -1.35 -12.17
C ASP A 46 -1.21 -1.57 -13.68
N ASP A 47 -1.48 -2.83 -14.07
CA ASP A 47 -1.87 -3.26 -15.40
C ASP A 47 -3.37 -2.97 -15.45
N ASP A 48 -3.71 -1.68 -15.48
CA ASP A 48 -5.04 -1.27 -15.90
C ASP A 48 -5.07 -1.49 -17.41
N ASP A 49 -5.38 -2.74 -17.75
CA ASP A 49 -5.98 -3.21 -19.00
C ASP A 49 -7.08 -2.21 -19.43
N GLU A 50 -6.72 -1.20 -20.19
CA GLU A 50 -7.64 -0.52 -21.10
C GLU A 50 -7.21 -0.83 -22.54
N GLU A 51 -7.25 -2.11 -22.90
CA GLU A 51 -7.38 -2.55 -24.29
C GLU A 51 -8.77 -2.10 -24.80
N GLU A 52 -8.89 -0.81 -25.16
CA GLU A 52 -9.99 -0.33 -25.99
C GLU A 52 -9.75 -0.81 -27.44
N ASP A 53 -10.11 -2.08 -27.67
CA ASP A 53 -10.52 -2.57 -28.99
C ASP A 53 -11.82 -1.82 -29.35
N ASP A 54 -11.74 -0.84 -30.25
CA ASP A 54 -12.89 -0.42 -31.06
C ASP A 54 -12.44 -0.34 -32.53
N ASP A 55 -12.92 -1.34 -33.27
CA ASP A 55 -12.95 -1.53 -34.72
C ASP A 55 -13.41 -0.30 -35.54
N ASP A 56 -13.20 -0.38 -36.86
CA ASP A 56 -13.77 0.44 -37.96
C ASP A 56 -13.19 1.88 -38.15
N ASP A 57 -12.79 2.35 -39.34
CA ASP A 57 -13.34 2.12 -40.68
C ASP A 57 -12.32 2.52 -41.77
N ASP A 58 -12.50 1.88 -42.92
CA ASP A 58 -11.82 1.98 -44.21
C ASP A 58 -12.02 3.35 -44.92
N ASP A 59 -11.24 3.59 -45.98
CA ASP A 59 -11.51 4.48 -47.13
C ASP A 59 -11.00 5.96 -47.12
N ASP A 60 -9.85 6.21 -47.79
CA ASP A 60 -9.69 7.14 -48.96
C ASP A 60 -8.38 6.88 -49.74
#